data_AF-A0A6G9RKD7-F1
#
_entry.id   AF-A0A6G9RKD7-F1
#
_cell.length_a   1.000
_cell.length_b   1.000
_cell.length_c   1.000
_cell.angle_alpha   90.00
_cell.angle_beta   90.00
_cell.angle_gamma   90.00
#
_symmetry.space_group_name_H-M   'P 1'
#
loop_
_entity.id
_entity.type
_entity.pdbx_description
1 polymer ?
#
loop_
_entity_poly.entity_id
_entity_poly.type
_entity_poly.pdbx_seq_one_letter_code
_entity_poly.pdbx_strand_id
1 'polypeptide(L)'
;MSAEVNALIVLAQLNETKGFYRRALRIWREVSTHFDADKTQCRLAAEKIDLCSLHLQIKSPAVALTGNEKKQNIERDKIRIQQLLQQGYSIKEVQLLTGRSSAFIYKYNPRSKPIH
;
A
#
# COMPACT_ATOMS: atom_id res chain seq x y z
N MET A 1 13.39 -23.18 28.89
CA MET A 1 13.97 -21.96 28.30
C MET A 1 15.25 -22.24 27.51
N SER A 2 15.13 -22.39 26.20
CA SER A 2 16.27 -22.50 25.28
C SER A 2 16.89 -21.12 24.99
N ALA A 3 18.22 -21.04 24.95
CA ALA A 3 18.98 -19.82 24.65
C ALA A 3 18.69 -19.29 23.24
N GLU A 4 18.39 -20.19 22.31
CA GLU A 4 18.07 -19.88 20.91
C GLU A 4 16.74 -19.11 20.80
N VAL A 5 15.70 -19.61 21.47
CA VAL A 5 14.39 -18.94 21.52
C VAL A 5 14.50 -17.56 22.15
N ASN A 6 15.31 -17.42 23.20
CA ASN A 6 15.57 -16.12 23.82
C ASN A 6 16.30 -15.16 22.88
N ALA A 7 17.26 -15.66 22.09
CA ALA A 7 17.95 -14.83 21.08
C ALA A 7 16.99 -14.35 19.98
N LEU A 8 16.08 -15.22 19.52
CA LEU A 8 15.03 -14.85 18.57
C LEU A 8 14.09 -13.78 19.14
N ILE A 9 13.67 -13.92 20.40
CA ILE A 9 12.84 -12.92 21.10
C ILE A 9 13.54 -11.56 21.14
N VAL A 10 14.81 -11.51 21.55
CA VAL A 10 15.59 -10.26 21.61
C VAL A 10 15.74 -9.65 20.22
N LEU A 11 16.01 -10.46 19.19
CA LEU A 11 16.12 -10.00 17.82
C LEU A 11 14.79 -9.42 17.29
N ALA A 12 13.67 -10.06 17.62
CA ALA A 12 12.34 -9.58 17.23
C ALA A 12 12.05 -8.21 17.87
N GLN A 13 12.31 -8.06 19.17
CA GLN A 13 12.16 -6.80 19.90
C GLN A 13 13.07 -5.69 19.34
N LEU A 14 14.32 -6.01 18.98
CA LEU A 14 15.22 -5.05 18.34
C LEU A 14 14.68 -4.58 16.98
N ASN A 15 14.02 -5.45 16.22
CA ASN A 15 13.38 -5.05 14.96
C ASN A 15 12.13 -4.19 15.21
N GLU A 16 11.35 -4.45 16.25
CA GLU A 16 10.22 -3.59 16.66
C GLU A 16 10.68 -2.17 17.00
N THR A 17 11.71 -2.03 17.84
CA THR A 17 12.23 -0.71 18.24
C THR A 17 12.79 0.10 17.07
N LYS A 18 13.33 -0.58 16.06
CA LYS A 18 13.77 0.03 14.79
C LYS A 18 12.62 0.29 13.80
N GLY A 19 11.40 -0.11 14.13
CA GLY A 19 10.22 0.03 13.26
C GLY A 19 10.18 -0.95 12.08
N PHE A 20 11.03 -1.98 12.07
CA PHE A 20 11.07 -3.03 11.05
C PHE A 20 10.03 -4.12 11.30
N TYR A 21 8.75 -3.73 11.39
CA TYR A 21 7.66 -4.61 11.79
C TYR A 21 7.45 -5.84 10.90
N ARG A 22 7.76 -5.79 9.59
CA ARG A 22 7.70 -6.98 8.72
C ARG A 22 8.72 -8.05 9.13
N ARG A 23 9.92 -7.61 9.51
CA ARG A 23 11.01 -8.50 9.93
C ARG A 23 10.74 -9.03 11.33
N ALA A 24 10.30 -8.18 12.25
CA ALA A 24 9.85 -8.58 13.58
C ALA A 24 8.71 -9.63 13.51
N LEU A 25 7.69 -9.39 12.67
CA LEU A 25 6.56 -10.32 12.48
C LEU A 25 7.01 -11.72 12.06
N ARG A 26 7.98 -11.82 11.14
CA ARG A 26 8.53 -13.12 10.71
C ARG A 26 9.18 -13.86 11.87
N ILE A 27 9.99 -13.17 12.66
CA ILE A 27 10.70 -13.76 13.80
C ILE A 27 9.72 -14.18 14.90
N TRP A 28 8.68 -13.38 15.17
CA TRP A 28 7.65 -13.78 16.13
C TRP A 28 6.88 -15.02 15.70
N ARG A 29 6.58 -15.19 14.41
CA ARG A 29 6.00 -16.43 13.89
C ARG A 29 6.92 -17.62 14.12
N GLU A 30 8.22 -17.43 13.90
CA GLU A 30 9.23 -18.46 14.14
C GLU A 30 9.28 -18.86 15.63
N VAL A 31 9.28 -17.89 16.55
CA VAL A 31 9.19 -18.14 17.99
C VAL A 31 7.89 -18.89 18.35
N SER A 32 6.75 -18.55 17.75
CA SER A 32 5.45 -19.16 18.06
C SER A 32 5.35 -20.64 17.70
N THR A 33 6.16 -21.10 16.75
CA THR A 33 6.20 -22.48 16.25
C THR A 33 7.47 -23.24 16.62
N HIS A 34 8.38 -22.61 17.38
CA HIS A 34 9.67 -23.20 17.72
C HIS A 34 9.49 -24.38 18.69
N PHE A 35 10.20 -25.49 18.44
CA PHE A 35 10.08 -26.72 19.23
C PHE A 35 10.44 -26.50 20.71
N ASP A 36 11.50 -25.75 20.98
CA ASP A 36 11.96 -25.43 22.34
C ASP A 36 11.23 -24.24 23.01
N ALA A 37 10.18 -23.70 22.40
CA ALA A 37 9.46 -22.56 22.98
C ALA A 37 8.51 -23.00 24.09
N ASP A 38 8.65 -22.36 25.26
CA ASP A 38 7.76 -22.55 26.39
C ASP A 38 6.40 -21.88 26.12
N LYS A 39 5.31 -22.37 26.74
CA LYS A 39 3.94 -21.81 26.53
C LYS A 39 3.85 -20.30 26.74
N THR A 40 4.65 -19.75 27.65
CA THR A 40 4.71 -18.31 27.91
C THR A 40 5.33 -17.54 26.76
N GLN A 41 6.37 -18.10 26.13
CA GLN A 41 7.05 -17.55 24.95
C GLN A 41 6.14 -17.61 23.72
N CYS A 42 5.43 -18.72 23.52
CA CYS A 42 4.44 -18.82 22.43
C CYS A 42 3.30 -17.81 22.59
N ARG A 43 2.81 -17.60 23.82
CA ARG A 43 1.78 -16.59 24.10
C ARG A 43 2.28 -15.17 23.85
N LEU A 44 3.50 -14.85 24.28
CA LEU A 44 4.15 -13.56 23.98
C LEU A 44 4.27 -13.35 22.48
N ALA A 45 4.71 -14.38 21.74
CA ALA A 45 4.83 -14.32 20.30
C ALA A 45 3.49 -14.07 19.60
N ALA A 46 2.40 -14.70 20.04
CA ALA A 46 1.06 -14.48 19.51
C ALA A 46 0.61 -13.00 19.68
N GLU A 47 0.75 -12.44 20.89
CA GLU A 47 0.41 -11.04 21.16
C GLU A 47 1.24 -10.09 20.27
N LYS A 48 2.53 -10.39 20.11
CA LYS A 48 3.44 -9.58 19.29
C LYS A 48 3.17 -9.68 17.79
N ILE A 49 2.69 -10.83 17.31
CA ILE A 49 2.23 -11.01 15.92
C ILE A 49 1.07 -10.07 15.62
N ASP A 50 0.09 -9.98 16.53
CA ASP A 50 -1.08 -9.13 16.36
C ASP A 50 -0.69 -7.65 16.33
N LEU A 51 0.15 -7.22 17.28
CA LEU A 51 0.69 -5.86 17.34
C LEU A 51 1.49 -5.48 16.08
N CYS A 52 2.38 -6.35 15.63
CA CYS A 52 3.15 -6.11 14.41
C CYS A 52 2.24 -6.03 13.18
N SER A 53 1.21 -6.87 13.10
CA SER A 53 0.23 -6.87 12.01
C SER A 53 -0.57 -5.58 11.99
N LEU A 54 -1.01 -5.11 13.17
CA LEU A 54 -1.71 -3.83 13.32
C LEU A 54 -0.82 -2.65 12.87
N HIS A 55 0.44 -2.61 13.30
CA HIS A 55 1.38 -1.57 12.88
C HIS A 55 1.62 -1.56 11.36
N LEU A 56 1.66 -2.74 10.74
CA LEU A 56 1.80 -2.85 9.28
C LEU A 56 0.54 -2.40 8.55
N GLN A 57 -0.65 -2.62 9.12
CA GLN A 57 -1.91 -2.15 8.56
C GLN A 57 -2.04 -0.62 8.65
N ILE A 58 -1.64 -0.02 9.78
CA ILE A 58 -1.66 1.44 9.97
C ILE A 58 -0.64 2.14 9.07
N LYS A 59 0.57 1.58 8.92
CA LYS A 59 1.63 2.13 8.06
C LYS A 59 1.47 1.77 6.58
N SER A 60 0.52 0.89 6.24
CA SER A 60 0.11 0.70 4.86
C SER A 60 -0.71 1.93 4.47
N PRO A 61 -0.23 2.83 3.58
CA PRO A 61 -1.14 3.77 2.95
C PRO A 61 -2.28 2.94 2.36
N ALA A 62 -3.50 3.32 2.71
CA ALA A 62 -4.70 2.65 2.25
C ALA A 62 -4.59 2.39 0.74
N VAL A 63 -4.81 1.13 0.36
CA VAL A 63 -5.00 0.69 -1.02
C VAL A 63 -3.74 0.77 -1.88
N ALA A 64 -2.96 -0.31 -1.89
CA ALA A 64 -2.30 -0.71 -3.14
C ALA A 64 -3.42 -0.96 -4.15
N LEU A 65 -3.83 0.10 -4.86
CA LEU A 65 -4.80 0.05 -5.96
C LEU A 65 -4.29 -1.04 -6.90
N THR A 66 -4.96 -2.18 -6.84
CA THR A 66 -4.70 -3.33 -7.69
C THR A 66 -4.61 -2.80 -9.12
N GLY A 67 -3.63 -3.27 -9.91
CA GLY A 67 -3.28 -2.68 -11.23
C GLY A 67 -4.45 -2.50 -12.21
N ASN A 68 -5.63 -3.06 -11.93
CA ASN A 68 -6.88 -2.86 -12.64
C ASN A 68 -7.56 -1.50 -12.38
N GLU A 69 -7.48 -0.91 -11.18
CA GLU A 69 -8.15 0.36 -10.89
C GLU A 69 -7.51 1.52 -11.64
N LYS A 70 -6.18 1.49 -11.84
CA LYS A 70 -5.49 2.48 -12.68
C LYS A 70 -6.01 2.47 -14.12
N LYS A 71 -6.29 1.30 -14.71
CA LYS A 71 -6.85 1.18 -16.06
C LYS A 71 -8.34 1.54 -16.11
N GLN A 72 -9.13 1.14 -15.11
CA GLN A 72 -10.55 1.50 -15.03
C GLN A 72 -10.77 3.00 -14.87
N ASN A 73 -9.87 3.69 -14.16
CA ASN A 73 -9.93 5.14 -14.02
C ASN A 73 -9.56 5.85 -15.33
N ILE A 74 -8.66 5.29 -16.15
CA ILE A 74 -8.27 5.91 -17.44
C ILE A 74 -9.45 5.99 -18.41
N GLU A 75 -10.21 4.91 -18.59
CA GLU A 75 -11.36 4.93 -19.52
C GLU A 75 -12.50 5.83 -19.01
N ARG A 76 -12.77 5.82 -17.69
CA ARG A 76 -13.74 6.75 -17.09
C ARG A 76 -13.30 8.20 -17.24
N ASP A 77 -12.03 8.48 -16.99
CA ASP A 77 -11.48 9.83 -17.11
C ASP A 77 -11.45 10.30 -18.57
N LYS A 78 -11.19 9.41 -19.52
CA LYS A 78 -11.30 9.70 -20.96
C LYS A 78 -12.71 10.15 -21.33
N ILE A 79 -13.74 9.37 -20.96
CA ILE A 79 -15.15 9.72 -21.25
C ILE A 79 -15.50 11.07 -20.61
N ARG A 80 -15.10 11.27 -19.35
CA ARG A 80 -15.36 12.51 -18.61
C ARG A 80 -14.66 13.71 -19.25
N ILE A 81 -13.41 13.59 -19.65
CA ILE A 81 -12.65 14.64 -20.35
C ILE A 81 -13.33 14.99 -21.67
N GLN A 82 -13.75 13.99 -22.46
CA GLN A 82 -14.43 14.23 -23.74
C GLN A 82 -15.76 14.95 -23.55
N GLN A 83 -16.56 14.56 -22.55
CA GLN A 83 -17.82 15.22 -22.21
C GLN A 83 -17.61 16.68 -21.78
N LEU A 84 -16.64 16.95 -20.90
CA LEU A 84 -16.35 18.31 -20.45
C LEU A 84 -15.88 19.20 -21.62
N LEU A 85 -15.02 18.68 -22.49
CA LEU A 85 -14.56 19.43 -23.67
C LEU A 85 -15.70 19.67 -24.69
N GLN A 86 -16.63 18.73 -24.83
CA GLN A 86 -17.84 18.92 -25.65
C GLN A 86 -18.79 19.97 -25.06
N GLN A 87 -18.90 20.04 -23.74
CA GLN A 87 -19.68 21.05 -23.02
C GLN A 87 -19.06 22.46 -23.09
N GLY A 88 -17.85 22.61 -23.66
CA GLY A 88 -17.19 23.90 -23.86
C GLY A 88 -16.21 24.29 -22.75
N TYR A 89 -15.95 23.41 -21.78
CA TYR A 89 -14.94 23.68 -20.74
C TYR A 89 -13.55 23.81 -21.35
N SER A 90 -12.77 24.76 -20.83
CA SER A 90 -11.37 24.93 -21.18
C SER A 90 -10.50 23.82 -20.59
N ILE A 91 -9.34 23.57 -21.21
CA ILE A 91 -8.40 22.53 -20.77
C ILE A 91 -7.94 22.76 -19.31
N LYS A 92 -7.83 24.03 -18.89
CA LYS A 92 -7.47 24.39 -17.50
C LYS A 92 -8.56 23.99 -16.50
N GLU A 93 -9.83 24.18 -16.86
CA GLU A 93 -10.97 23.78 -16.02
C GLU A 93 -11.10 22.26 -15.96
N VAL A 94 -10.89 21.56 -17.08
CA VAL A 94 -10.87 20.10 -17.11
C VAL A 94 -9.73 19.55 -16.24
N GLN A 95 -8.55 20.18 -16.26
CA GLN A 95 -7.43 19.83 -15.39
C GLN A 95 -7.79 19.99 -13.91
N LEU A 96 -8.48 21.06 -13.54
CA LEU A 96 -8.94 21.29 -12.17
C LEU A 96 -9.99 20.25 -11.73
N LEU A 97 -10.95 19.93 -12.61
CA LEU A 97 -12.06 19.02 -12.31
C LEU A 97 -11.64 17.54 -12.27
N THR A 98 -10.66 17.16 -13.08
CA THR A 98 -10.22 15.74 -13.20
C THR A 98 -8.92 15.44 -12.47
N GLY A 99 -8.14 16.46 -12.10
CA GLY A 99 -6.80 16.29 -11.51
C GLY A 99 -5.79 15.64 -12.46
N ARG A 100 -6.10 15.54 -13.75
CA ARG A 100 -5.24 14.93 -14.77
C ARG A 100 -4.35 15.97 -15.45
N SER A 101 -3.16 15.55 -15.87
CA SER A 101 -2.22 16.44 -16.53
C SER A 101 -2.78 16.96 -17.86
N SER A 102 -2.36 18.17 -18.24
CA SER A 102 -2.74 18.77 -19.53
C SER A 102 -2.42 17.85 -20.71
N ALA A 103 -1.25 17.19 -20.72
CA ALA A 103 -0.87 16.24 -21.76
C ALA A 103 -1.85 15.05 -21.90
N PHE A 104 -2.37 14.55 -20.79
CA PHE A 104 -3.37 13.48 -20.79
C PHE A 104 -4.70 13.99 -21.37
N ILE A 105 -5.10 15.21 -21.03
CA ILE A 105 -6.32 15.85 -21.56
C ILE A 105 -6.19 16.10 -23.07
N TYR A 106 -5.04 16.61 -23.53
CA TYR A 106 -4.77 16.81 -24.95
C TYR A 106 -4.83 15.51 -25.74
N LYS A 107 -4.27 14.40 -25.22
CA LYS A 107 -4.31 13.09 -25.89
C LYS A 107 -5.73 12.62 -26.21
N TYR A 108 -6.72 12.97 -25.38
CA TYR A 108 -8.12 12.56 -25.54
C TYR A 108 -9.04 13.70 -25.97
N ASN A 109 -8.48 14.84 -26.36
CA ASN A 109 -9.26 15.95 -26.87
C ASN A 109 -9.71 15.64 -28.31
N PRO A 110 -11.02 15.54 -28.58
CA PRO A 110 -11.50 15.23 -29.93
C PRO A 110 -11.19 16.33 -30.96
N ARG A 111 -10.78 17.52 -30.51
CA ARG A 111 -10.41 18.66 -31.36
C ARG A 111 -8.91 18.80 -31.59
N SER A 112 -8.05 18.07 -30.86
CA SER A 112 -6.62 18.12 -31.12
C SER A 112 -6.28 17.19 -32.27
N LYS A 113 -5.83 17.74 -33.39
CA LYS A 113 -5.25 16.95 -34.48
C LYS A 113 -4.02 16.20 -33.95
N PRO A 114 -3.80 14.93 -34.34
CA PRO A 114 -2.55 14.26 -34.04
C PRO A 114 -1.42 15.07 -34.71
N ILE A 115 -0.46 15.52 -33.91
CA ILE A 115 0.80 16.03 -34.44
C ILE A 115 1.57 14.77 -34.87
N HIS A 116 1.61 14.54 -36.18
CA HIS A 116 2.45 13.53 -36.83
C HIS A 116 3.91 13.97 -36.85
#